data_AF-A0A7Z9K4Q1-F1
#
_entry.id   AF-A0A7Z9K4Q1-F1
#
_cell.length_a   1.000
_cell.length_b   1.000
_cell.length_c   1.000
_cell.angle_alpha   90.00
_cell.angle_beta   90.00
_cell.angle_gamma   90.00
#
_symmetry.space_group_name_H-M   'P 1'
#
loop_
_entity.id
_entity.type
_entity.pdbx_description
1 polymer ?
#
loop_
_entity_poly.entity_id
_entity_poly.type
_entity_poly.pdbx_seq_one_letter_code
_entity_poly.pdbx_strand_id
1 'polypeptide(L)'
;MFIQTEPMPDINRMKFYPGEPVLVSGTLEFSDKEAAERSPLVSRLFEIEGVMQVTLYDEFVTVKKQENFNWQVLKPMILGAIMDHYSSGKPTLLEIKDPKEELEFNIKDLPEDAETINQIQEIINTRIKPAAEQMGGAVTYKAFNKGLLWLWLVV
;
A
#
# COMPACT_ATOMS: atom_id res chain seq x y z
N MET A 1 2.26 -19.85 15.60
CA MET A 1 2.76 -18.59 15.03
C MET A 1 3.03 -17.61 16.16
N PHE A 2 4.18 -16.92 16.16
CA PHE A 2 4.50 -15.86 17.11
C PHE A 2 4.66 -14.56 16.33
N ILE A 3 3.85 -13.54 16.66
CA ILE A 3 3.84 -12.27 15.93
C ILE A 3 4.55 -11.23 16.80
N GLN A 4 5.67 -10.70 16.32
CA GLN A 4 6.39 -9.62 17.00
C GLN A 4 5.74 -8.28 16.66
N THR A 5 5.68 -7.36 17.63
CA THR A 5 5.10 -6.03 17.43
C THR A 5 6.10 -4.96 17.78
N GLU A 6 6.26 -3.96 16.92
CA GLU A 6 7.15 -2.84 17.16
C GLU A 6 6.40 -1.51 17.06
N PRO A 7 6.48 -0.64 18.08
CA PRO A 7 5.91 0.70 18.01
C PRO A 7 6.69 1.55 17.00
N MET A 8 5.98 2.43 16.30
CA MET A 8 6.58 3.43 15.42
C MET A 8 6.66 4.79 16.13
N PRO A 9 7.48 5.74 15.64
CA PRO A 9 7.49 7.11 16.16
C PRO A 9 6.11 7.78 16.10
N ASP A 10 5.25 7.36 15.17
CA ASP A 10 3.83 7.69 15.16
C ASP A 10 3.08 6.80 16.16
N ILE A 11 2.55 7.41 17.22
CA ILE A 11 1.83 6.72 18.32
C ILE A 11 0.57 5.97 17.86
N ASN A 12 0.02 6.36 16.71
CA ASN A 12 -1.16 5.75 16.11
C ASN A 12 -0.79 4.66 15.12
N ARG A 13 0.50 4.34 14.96
CA ARG A 13 0.99 3.34 14.01
C ARG A 13 1.85 2.29 14.70
N MET A 14 1.63 1.03 14.34
CA MET A 14 2.39 -0.10 14.89
C MET A 14 2.71 -1.12 13.80
N LYS A 15 3.90 -1.69 13.87
CA LYS A 15 4.34 -2.79 13.01
C LYS A 15 4.06 -4.13 13.65
N PHE A 16 3.69 -5.10 12.82
CA PHE A 16 3.38 -6.47 13.17
C PHE A 16 4.16 -7.39 12.24
N TYR A 17 5.01 -8.23 12.80
CA TYR A 17 5.89 -9.17 12.12
C TYR A 17 5.32 -10.58 12.32
N PRO A 18 4.59 -11.13 11.35
CA PRO A 18 4.04 -12.48 11.46
C PRO A 18 5.10 -13.59 11.47
N GLY A 19 6.32 -13.29 11.00
CA GLY A 19 7.40 -14.28 10.85
C GLY A 19 7.27 -15.14 9.59
N GLU A 20 6.32 -14.81 8.72
CA GLU A 20 6.10 -15.38 7.40
C GLU A 20 6.05 -14.22 6.37
N PRO A 21 6.44 -14.47 5.11
CA PRO A 21 6.39 -13.45 4.07
C PRO A 21 4.94 -13.00 3.85
N VAL A 22 4.71 -11.70 3.96
CA VAL A 22 3.41 -11.04 3.77
C VAL A 22 3.20 -10.75 2.29
N LEU A 23 4.21 -10.17 1.63
CA LEU A 23 4.26 -9.92 0.20
C LEU A 23 5.52 -10.55 -0.41
N VAL A 24 5.44 -10.94 -1.68
CA VAL A 24 6.60 -11.43 -2.44
C VAL A 24 7.56 -10.29 -2.75
N SER A 25 7.02 -9.10 -3.08
CA SER A 25 7.78 -7.87 -3.30
C SER A 25 6.85 -6.66 -3.26
N GLY A 26 7.39 -5.49 -2.91
CA GLY A 26 6.68 -4.20 -2.95
C GLY A 26 6.04 -3.79 -1.62
N THR A 27 5.17 -2.78 -1.68
CA THR A 27 4.44 -2.24 -0.53
C THR A 27 3.03 -1.87 -0.95
N LEU A 28 2.02 -2.42 -0.28
CA LEU A 28 0.62 -2.16 -0.57
C LEU A 28 -0.05 -1.46 0.60
N GLU A 29 -0.46 -0.21 0.39
CA GLU A 29 -1.24 0.56 1.35
C GLU A 29 -2.74 0.48 1.08
N PHE A 30 -3.52 0.31 2.14
CA PHE A 30 -4.97 0.20 2.10
C PHE A 30 -5.55 1.20 3.10
N SER A 31 -6.35 2.14 2.58
CA SER A 31 -6.99 3.21 3.38
C SER A 31 -8.51 3.08 3.43
N ASP A 32 -9.09 2.19 2.62
CA ASP A 32 -10.53 2.02 2.44
C ASP A 32 -10.90 0.53 2.31
N LYS A 33 -12.15 0.20 2.68
CA LYS A 33 -12.64 -1.19 2.67
C LYS A 33 -12.74 -1.81 1.27
N GLU A 34 -13.05 -1.03 0.23
CA GLU A 34 -13.04 -1.52 -1.17
C GLU A 34 -11.64 -1.96 -1.61
N ALA A 35 -10.60 -1.19 -1.24
CA ALA A 35 -9.22 -1.58 -1.54
C ALA A 35 -8.84 -2.86 -0.77
N ALA A 36 -9.36 -3.02 0.45
CA ALA A 36 -9.09 -4.18 1.30
C ALA A 36 -9.60 -5.51 0.72
N GLU A 37 -10.61 -5.51 -0.15
CA GLU A 37 -11.16 -6.73 -0.78
C GLU A 37 -10.09 -7.52 -1.57
N ARG A 38 -9.05 -6.84 -2.04
CA ARG A 38 -7.91 -7.48 -2.74
C ARG A 38 -7.02 -8.31 -1.81
N SER A 39 -7.12 -8.12 -0.50
CA SER A 39 -6.35 -8.84 0.51
C SER A 39 -7.26 -9.42 1.61
N PRO A 40 -7.37 -10.76 1.74
CA PRO A 40 -8.15 -11.40 2.79
C PRO A 40 -7.57 -11.19 4.19
N LEU A 41 -6.31 -10.76 4.29
CA LEU A 41 -5.68 -10.33 5.54
C LEU A 41 -6.16 -8.92 5.90
N VAL A 42 -6.06 -7.99 4.96
CA VAL A 42 -6.43 -6.59 5.18
C VAL A 42 -7.92 -6.46 5.42
N SER A 43 -8.76 -7.17 4.67
CA SER A 43 -10.20 -7.22 4.90
C SER A 43 -10.53 -7.55 6.36
N ARG A 44 -9.92 -8.60 6.92
CA ARG A 44 -10.10 -8.98 8.33
C ARG A 44 -9.62 -7.90 9.30
N LEU A 45 -8.51 -7.24 8.99
CA LEU A 45 -7.99 -6.15 9.82
C LEU A 45 -8.92 -4.93 9.81
N PHE A 46 -9.56 -4.63 8.67
CA PHE A 46 -10.55 -3.55 8.54
C PHE A 46 -11.91 -3.87 9.17
N GLU A 47 -12.20 -5.11 9.52
CA GLU A 47 -13.36 -5.48 10.35
C GLU A 47 -13.18 -5.05 11.81
N ILE A 48 -11.94 -4.84 12.25
CA ILE A 48 -11.63 -4.39 13.61
C ILE A 48 -11.94 -2.90 13.72
N GLU A 49 -12.89 -2.56 14.58
CA GLU A 49 -13.25 -1.17 14.85
C GLU A 49 -12.05 -0.39 15.40
N GLY A 50 -11.75 0.75 14.78
CA GLY A 50 -10.59 1.59 15.13
C GLY A 50 -9.37 1.40 14.24
N VAL A 51 -9.35 0.42 13.33
CA VAL A 51 -8.34 0.35 12.25
C VAL A 51 -8.69 1.35 11.16
N MET A 52 -7.77 2.28 10.88
CA MET A 52 -7.95 3.33 9.88
C MET A 52 -7.24 2.99 8.56
N GLN A 53 -6.04 2.41 8.64
CA GLN A 53 -5.21 2.17 7.47
C GLN A 53 -4.31 0.95 7.74
N VAL A 54 -4.06 0.15 6.71
CA VAL A 54 -3.18 -1.02 6.79
C VAL A 54 -2.20 -0.97 5.63
N THR A 55 -0.91 -1.18 5.91
CA THR A 55 0.13 -1.24 4.88
C THR A 55 0.85 -2.58 4.98
N LEU A 56 0.85 -3.34 3.89
CA LEU A 56 1.58 -4.59 3.76
C LEU A 56 2.96 -4.32 3.16
N TYR A 57 4.00 -4.87 3.80
CA TYR A 57 5.37 -4.91 3.31
C TYR A 57 5.76 -6.37 3.02
N ASP A 58 7.01 -6.62 2.65
CA ASP A 58 7.56 -7.97 2.45
C ASP A 58 7.49 -8.83 3.73
N GLU A 59 8.06 -8.35 4.84
CA GLU A 59 8.20 -9.11 6.09
C GLU A 59 7.24 -8.67 7.21
N PHE A 60 6.55 -7.54 7.05
CA PHE A 60 5.72 -6.97 8.12
C PHE A 60 4.47 -6.26 7.62
N VAL A 61 3.53 -6.10 8.52
CA VAL A 61 2.30 -5.34 8.33
C VAL A 61 2.31 -4.15 9.26
N THR A 62 1.94 -2.99 8.75
CA THR A 62 1.75 -1.78 9.55
C THR A 62 0.27 -1.49 9.66
N VAL A 63 -0.20 -1.20 10.86
CA VAL A 63 -1.58 -0.78 11.11
C VAL A 63 -1.56 0.62 11.70
N LYS A 64 -2.38 1.51 11.13
CA LYS A 64 -2.71 2.81 11.70
C LYS A 64 -4.08 2.73 12.36
N LYS A 65 -4.15 3.10 13.63
CA LYS A 65 -5.41 3.20 14.37
C LYS A 65 -5.97 4.63 14.33
N GLN A 66 -7.26 4.76 14.60
CA GLN A 66 -7.88 6.04 14.93
C GLN A 66 -7.40 6.54 16.31
N GLU A 67 -7.36 7.86 16.50
CA GLU A 67 -6.79 8.49 17.71
C GLU A 67 -7.54 8.11 19.00
N ASN A 68 -8.86 7.91 18.91
CA ASN A 68 -9.74 7.55 20.02
C ASN A 68 -9.60 6.10 20.51
N PHE A 69 -8.88 5.22 19.79
CA PHE A 69 -8.69 3.82 20.19
C PHE A 69 -7.37 3.59 20.92
N ASN A 70 -7.35 2.62 21.82
CA ASN A 70 -6.15 2.23 22.57
C ASN A 70 -5.53 0.94 22.01
N TRP A 71 -4.20 0.93 21.83
CA TRP A 71 -3.46 -0.25 21.40
C TRP A 71 -3.63 -1.45 22.33
N GLN A 72 -3.87 -1.25 23.63
CA GLN A 72 -4.12 -2.34 24.57
C GLN A 72 -5.35 -3.18 24.19
N VAL A 73 -6.34 -2.57 23.53
CA VAL A 73 -7.56 -3.24 23.06
C VAL A 73 -7.40 -3.73 21.63
N LEU A 74 -6.81 -2.91 20.75
CA LEU A 74 -6.62 -3.28 19.33
C LEU A 74 -5.60 -4.40 19.12
N LYS A 75 -4.51 -4.41 19.89
CA LYS A 75 -3.41 -5.35 19.74
C LYS A 75 -3.84 -6.82 19.82
N PRO A 76 -4.58 -7.29 20.85
CA PRO A 76 -5.03 -8.67 20.87
C PRO A 76 -5.96 -9.02 19.69
N MET A 77 -6.82 -8.08 19.24
CA MET A 77 -7.69 -8.31 18.09
C MET A 77 -6.91 -8.44 16.77
N ILE A 78 -5.94 -7.55 16.55
CA ILE A 78 -5.09 -7.56 15.35
C ILE A 78 -4.24 -8.83 15.31
N LEU A 79 -3.63 -9.21 16.44
CA LEU A 79 -2.86 -10.44 16.56
C LEU A 79 -3.72 -11.67 16.25
N GLY A 80 -4.96 -11.71 16.76
CA GLY A 80 -5.92 -12.76 16.46
C GLY A 80 -6.29 -12.83 14.98
N ALA A 81 -6.56 -11.69 14.34
CA ALA A 81 -6.91 -11.61 12.93
C ALA A 81 -5.76 -12.07 12.01
N ILE A 82 -4.53 -11.67 12.32
CA ILE A 82 -3.33 -12.12 11.59
C ILE A 82 -3.17 -13.64 11.78
N MET A 83 -3.28 -14.13 13.01
CA MET A 83 -3.12 -15.56 13.30
C MET A 83 -4.19 -16.42 12.62
N ASP A 84 -5.45 -15.98 12.61
CA ASP A 84 -6.54 -16.64 11.89
C ASP A 84 -6.27 -16.68 10.38
N HIS A 85 -5.80 -15.57 9.81
CA HIS A 85 -5.48 -15.50 8.39
C HIS A 85 -4.43 -16.56 8.00
N TYR A 86 -3.28 -16.57 8.66
CA TYR A 86 -2.21 -17.53 8.36
C TYR A 86 -2.61 -18.98 8.70
N SER A 87 -3.38 -19.20 9.78
CA SER A 87 -3.90 -20.53 10.11
C SER A 87 -4.93 -21.03 9.09
N SER A 88 -5.65 -20.12 8.42
CA SER A 88 -6.62 -20.46 7.38
C SER A 88 -5.96 -20.85 6.05
N GLY A 89 -4.65 -20.61 5.87
CA GLY A 89 -3.92 -20.91 4.63
C GLY A 89 -4.39 -20.11 3.42
N LYS A 90 -5.20 -19.07 3.63
CA LYS A 90 -5.66 -18.17 2.56
C LYS A 90 -4.48 -17.31 2.10
N PRO A 91 -4.42 -16.95 0.81
CA PRO A 91 -3.35 -16.08 0.32
C PRO A 91 -3.50 -14.68 0.92
N THR A 92 -2.37 -14.02 1.19
CA THR A 92 -2.33 -12.65 1.72
C THR A 92 -2.89 -11.63 0.73
N LEU A 93 -2.73 -11.89 -0.56
CA LEU A 93 -3.29 -11.14 -1.67
C LEU A 93 -4.07 -12.10 -2.56
N LEU A 94 -5.31 -11.77 -2.92
CA LEU A 94 -6.02 -12.52 -3.95
C LEU A 94 -5.33 -12.25 -5.29
N GLU A 95 -4.97 -13.30 -6.04
CA GLU A 95 -4.34 -13.16 -7.36
C GLU A 95 -5.16 -12.19 -8.23
N ILE A 96 -4.55 -11.05 -8.53
CA ILE A 96 -5.05 -10.15 -9.55
C ILE A 96 -4.62 -10.76 -10.89
N LYS A 97 -5.59 -11.00 -11.77
CA LYS A 97 -5.45 -11.70 -13.06
C LYS A 97 -4.53 -11.03 -14.09
N ASP A 98 -3.77 -10.00 -13.74
CA ASP A 98 -2.94 -9.27 -14.68
C ASP A 98 -1.53 -8.99 -14.12
N PRO A 99 -0.45 -9.52 -14.74
CA PRO A 99 0.94 -9.25 -14.36
C PRO A 99 1.42 -7.82 -14.66
N LYS A 100 0.48 -6.87 -14.82
CA LYS A 100 0.74 -5.43 -14.99
C LYS A 100 0.57 -4.62 -13.70
N GLU A 101 -0.04 -5.19 -12.65
CA GLU A 101 -0.28 -4.52 -11.36
C GLU A 101 0.84 -4.74 -10.33
N GLU A 102 1.91 -5.48 -10.64
CA GLU A 102 3.00 -5.77 -9.69
C GLU A 102 3.82 -4.52 -9.29
N LEU A 103 3.55 -3.37 -9.92
CA LEU A 103 4.20 -2.07 -9.66
C LEU A 103 3.21 -0.94 -9.35
N GLU A 104 2.01 -1.28 -8.89
CA GLU A 104 1.07 -0.30 -8.32
C GLU A 104 1.54 0.12 -6.92
N PHE A 105 2.58 0.96 -6.92
CA PHE A 105 2.87 1.86 -5.83
C PHE A 105 1.61 2.71 -5.55
N ASN A 106 1.04 2.56 -4.35
CA ASN A 106 0.00 3.43 -3.80
C ASN A 106 0.54 4.83 -3.49
N ILE A 107 0.94 5.54 -4.53
CA ILE A 107 1.17 6.98 -4.49
C ILE A 107 -0.05 7.58 -5.15
N LYS A 108 -0.98 8.02 -4.31
CA LYS A 108 -2.20 8.66 -4.78
C LYS A 108 -1.92 10.14 -4.99
N ASP A 109 -2.36 10.63 -6.14
CA ASP A 109 -2.44 12.06 -6.41
C ASP A 109 -3.23 12.74 -5.28
N LEU A 110 -2.64 13.74 -4.64
CA LEU A 110 -3.36 14.55 -3.68
C LEU A 110 -4.24 15.56 -4.42
N PRO A 111 -5.51 15.77 -4.02
CA PRO A 111 -6.38 16.72 -4.68
C PRO A 111 -5.84 18.16 -4.61
N GLU A 112 -5.01 18.49 -3.63
CA GLU A 112 -4.31 19.77 -3.51
C GLU A 112 -3.23 19.99 -4.60
N ASP A 113 -2.73 18.91 -5.20
CA ASP A 113 -1.68 18.94 -6.23
C ASP A 113 -2.26 18.88 -7.66
N ALA A 114 -3.59 18.91 -7.83
CA ALA A 114 -4.24 18.70 -9.12
C ALA A 114 -3.78 19.67 -10.23
N GLU A 115 -3.51 20.94 -9.90
CA GLU A 115 -2.97 21.91 -10.86
C GLU A 115 -1.54 21.54 -11.29
N THR A 116 -0.71 21.12 -10.33
CA THR A 116 0.68 20.69 -10.58
C THR A 116 0.72 19.40 -11.39
N ILE A 117 -0.17 18.44 -11.09
CA ILE A 117 -0.30 17.18 -11.84
C ILE A 117 -0.67 17.46 -13.30
N ASN A 118 -1.59 18.39 -13.55
CA ASN A 118 -1.95 18.77 -14.92
C ASN A 118 -0.76 19.36 -15.69
N GLN A 119 0.02 20.24 -15.06
CA GLN A 119 1.24 20.79 -15.67
C GLN A 119 2.28 19.70 -15.96
N ILE A 120 2.48 18.77 -15.03
CA ILE A 120 3.38 17.62 -15.19
C ILE A 120 2.93 16.76 -16.37
N GLN A 121 1.64 16.43 -16.45
CA GLN A 121 1.10 15.62 -17.54
C GLN A 121 1.23 16.32 -18.90
N GLU A 122 1.02 17.63 -18.96
CA GLU A 122 1.23 18.40 -20.19
C GLU A 122 2.69 18.33 -20.66
N ILE A 123 3.64 18.53 -19.76
CA ILE A 123 5.08 18.46 -20.09
C ILE A 123 5.48 17.04 -20.51
N ILE A 124 4.97 16.01 -19.82
CA ILE A 124 5.25 14.62 -20.15
C ILE A 124 4.75 14.30 -21.57
N ASN A 125 3.52 14.70 -21.90
CA ASN A 125 2.91 14.42 -23.20
C ASN A 125 3.54 15.22 -24.34
N THR A 126 3.90 16.49 -24.11
CA THR A 126 4.39 17.38 -25.16
C THR A 126 5.90 17.31 -25.37
N ARG A 127 6.68 16.96 -24.34
CA ARG A 127 8.16 16.98 -24.41
C ARG A 127 8.81 15.63 -24.11
N ILE A 128 8.39 14.93 -23.07
CA ILE A 128 9.11 13.74 -22.60
C ILE A 128 8.78 12.49 -23.42
N LYS A 129 7.49 12.25 -23.69
CA LYS A 129 7.05 11.14 -24.55
C LYS A 129 7.70 11.15 -25.93
N PRO A 130 7.64 12.25 -26.72
CA PRO A 130 8.24 12.25 -28.05
C PRO A 130 9.77 12.07 -28.01
N ALA A 131 10.44 12.58 -26.97
CA ALA A 131 11.88 12.37 -26.79
C ALA A 131 12.22 10.91 -26.44
N ALA A 132 11.43 10.27 -25.58
CA ALA A 132 11.65 8.86 -25.24
C ALA A 132 11.37 7.93 -26.42
N GLU A 133 10.31 8.19 -27.19
CA GLU A 133 9.98 7.41 -28.40
C GLU A 133 11.09 7.52 -29.45
N GLN A 134 11.71 8.69 -29.60
CA GLN A 134 12.90 8.87 -30.46
C GLN A 134 14.12 8.07 -29.99
N MET A 135 14.23 7.79 -28.69
CA MET A 135 15.29 6.97 -28.10
C MET A 135 14.92 5.48 -28.03
N GLY A 136 13.75 5.09 -28.57
CA GLY A 136 13.27 3.71 -28.57
C GLY A 136 12.54 3.28 -27.28
N GLY A 137 12.29 4.21 -26.36
CA GLY A 137 11.60 3.97 -25.10
C GLY A 137 10.19 4.57 -25.02
N ALA A 138 9.49 4.30 -23.93
CA ALA A 138 8.17 4.88 -23.63
C ALA A 138 8.12 5.37 -22.17
N VAL A 139 7.56 6.57 -21.96
CA VAL A 139 7.36 7.12 -20.60
C VAL A 139 5.89 7.19 -20.27
N THR A 140 5.51 6.65 -19.12
CA THR A 140 4.15 6.74 -18.58
C THR A 140 4.16 7.39 -17.20
N TYR A 141 3.33 8.41 -17.00
CA TYR A 141 3.10 9.01 -15.68
C TYR A 141 2.52 7.96 -14.72
N LYS A 142 3.04 7.88 -13.50
CA LYS A 142 2.50 7.00 -12.46
C LYS A 142 1.82 7.77 -11.34
N ALA A 143 2.52 8.70 -10.70
CA ALA A 143 1.98 9.44 -9.56
C ALA A 143 2.80 10.69 -9.20
N PHE A 144 2.20 11.60 -8.44
CA PHE A 144 2.86 12.76 -7.86
C PHE A 144 2.37 13.00 -6.42
N ASN A 145 3.31 13.18 -5.49
CA ASN A 145 3.02 13.40 -4.07
C ASN A 145 4.18 14.13 -3.40
N LYS A 146 3.90 15.21 -2.67
CA LYS A 146 4.90 15.98 -1.89
C LYS A 146 6.15 16.39 -2.70
N GLY A 147 5.95 16.79 -3.95
CA GLY A 147 7.04 17.25 -4.84
C GLY A 147 7.89 16.13 -5.45
N LEU A 148 7.56 14.86 -5.19
CA LEU A 148 8.19 13.72 -5.84
C LEU A 148 7.31 13.23 -6.99
N LEU A 149 7.93 12.98 -8.14
CA LEU A 149 7.29 12.51 -9.37
C LEU A 149 7.77 11.10 -9.69
N TRP A 150 6.82 10.18 -9.86
CA TRP A 150 7.10 8.80 -10.25
C TRP A 150 6.70 8.57 -11.70
N LEU A 151 7.65 8.05 -12.47
CA LEU A 151 7.51 7.77 -13.89
C LEU A 151 7.88 6.32 -14.15
N TRP A 152 7.14 5.71 -15.07
CA TRP A 152 7.51 4.43 -15.65
C TRP A 152 8.27 4.68 -16.94
N LEU A 153 9.52 4.21 -17.00
CA LEU A 153 10.34 4.25 -18.20
C LEU A 153 10.45 2.82 -18.76
N VAL A 154 10.05 2.63 -20.00
CA VAL A 154 10.38 1.45 -20.79
C VAL A 154 11.50 1.87 -21.74
N VAL A 155 12.58 1.11 -21.79
CA VAL A 155 13.74 1.33 -22.68
C VAL A 155 14.08 0.03 -23.40
#